data_AF-A0A960JHH8-F1
#
_entry.id   AF-A0A960JHH8-F1
#
_cell.length_a   1.000
_cell.length_b   1.000
_cell.length_c   1.000
_cell.angle_alpha   90.00
_cell.angle_beta   90.00
_cell.angle_gamma   90.00
#
_symmetry.space_group_name_H-M   'P 1'
#
loop_
_entity.id
_entity.type
_entity.pdbx_description
1 polymer ?
#
loop_
_entity_poly.entity_id
_entity_poly.type
_entity_poly.pdbx_seq_one_letter_code
_entity_poly.pdbx_strand_id
1 'polypeptide(L)'
;MSKIVVDLEDPSQETPESSAGQSVLSEYQHRESGGKFRKIFGIAAGIIAIIVLAVLAGGFIYWQYLKTTPQYSLALLVDASRREDQEMIDQLVDTDSAVDNFVPQITDKAIELYGRGLAPSVIKQISRIATPFLPVVKQRAKAELPGLLKEKTKKFEKIPFPALVLGAKRYLKFVQEGNTVTVSSIDPDRPVNLTMEYKDGKWKVVGFTDEKLARRIAEKIGQEMIALAKNKGKNTIDDLGKQIGIPNLGDIIKIP
;
A
#
# COMPACT_ATOMS: atom_id res chain seq x y z
N MET A 1 42.01 -44.33 35.05
CA MET A 1 41.06 -45.26 35.73
C MET A 1 39.92 -45.51 34.75
N SER A 2 39.93 -46.67 34.08
CA SER A 2 38.88 -47.71 34.11
C SER A 2 37.59 -47.34 33.34
N LYS A 3 37.01 -48.14 32.43
CA LYS A 3 37.31 -49.46 31.85
C LYS A 3 36.40 -49.62 30.60
N ILE A 4 36.86 -50.34 29.59
CA ILE A 4 36.18 -50.68 28.31
C ILE A 4 35.26 -51.90 28.49
N VAL A 5 34.12 -51.97 27.77
CA VAL A 5 33.40 -53.18 27.26
C VAL A 5 32.55 -52.67 26.06
N VAL A 6 32.83 -52.85 24.76
CA VAL A 6 32.94 -54.02 23.85
C VAL A 6 31.81 -55.04 23.99
N ASP A 7 30.81 -54.96 23.11
CA ASP A 7 30.01 -56.12 22.69
C ASP A 7 30.18 -56.27 21.18
N LEU A 8 30.92 -57.32 20.82
CA LEU A 8 31.14 -57.87 19.49
C LEU A 8 30.57 -59.29 19.54
N GLU A 9 29.82 -59.64 18.50
CA GLU A 9 29.66 -61.00 17.96
C GLU A 9 29.00 -62.07 18.85
N ASP A 10 27.91 -62.66 18.34
CA ASP A 10 27.83 -64.13 18.26
C ASP A 10 27.12 -64.57 16.97
N PRO A 11 27.82 -65.21 16.02
CA PRO A 11 27.28 -66.00 14.94
C PRO A 11 27.21 -67.49 15.37
N SER A 12 26.93 -68.41 14.43
CA SER A 12 26.88 -69.88 14.59
C SER A 12 25.64 -70.43 15.32
N GLN A 13 24.94 -71.49 14.90
CA GLN A 13 25.20 -72.65 14.02
C GLN A 13 23.81 -73.22 13.60
N GLU A 14 23.55 -73.58 12.33
CA GLU A 14 23.75 -74.93 11.72
C GLU A 14 23.21 -76.07 12.61
N THR A 15 22.32 -76.99 12.23
CA THR A 15 22.09 -77.84 11.02
C THR A 15 20.89 -78.79 11.34
N PRO A 16 20.46 -79.80 10.54
CA PRO A 16 20.54 -80.07 9.10
C PRO A 16 19.19 -80.48 8.43
N GLU A 17 19.26 -80.55 7.10
CA GLU A 17 18.58 -81.44 6.13
C GLU A 17 17.40 -82.34 6.55
N SER A 18 16.31 -82.28 5.77
CA SER A 18 15.58 -83.49 5.39
C SER A 18 14.85 -83.36 4.05
N SER A 19 15.38 -84.12 3.09
CA SER A 19 14.74 -84.81 1.97
C SER A 19 13.67 -84.11 1.12
N ALA A 20 14.07 -83.82 -0.12
CA ALA A 20 13.47 -84.33 -1.34
C ALA A 20 12.05 -84.94 -1.23
N GLY A 21 11.08 -84.21 -1.78
CA GLY A 21 9.72 -84.67 -2.01
C GLY A 21 9.15 -84.05 -3.28
N GLN A 22 9.46 -84.72 -4.40
CA GLN A 22 8.67 -84.87 -5.62
C GLN A 22 7.63 -83.79 -5.99
N SER A 23 7.96 -83.11 -7.09
CA SER A 23 7.09 -82.83 -8.24
C SER A 23 5.77 -83.60 -8.31
N VAL A 24 4.65 -82.94 -8.05
CA VAL A 24 3.33 -83.39 -8.51
C VAL A 24 2.42 -82.18 -8.78
N LEU A 25 2.19 -81.96 -10.08
CA LEU A 25 0.92 -81.56 -10.69
C LEU A 25 0.36 -80.15 -10.46
N SER A 26 0.38 -79.43 -11.60
CA SER A 26 -0.80 -78.83 -12.24
C SER A 26 -1.50 -77.67 -11.52
N GLU A 27 -1.38 -76.52 -12.19
CA GLU A 27 -2.58 -75.90 -12.78
C GLU A 27 -3.69 -75.55 -11.78
N TYR A 28 -3.48 -74.50 -11.01
CA TYR A 28 -4.58 -73.66 -10.54
C TYR A 28 -4.28 -72.19 -10.76
N GLN A 29 -4.77 -71.75 -11.91
CA GLN A 29 -5.33 -70.44 -12.17
C GLN A 29 -4.48 -69.24 -11.76
N HIS A 30 -3.82 -68.71 -12.79
CA HIS A 30 -3.70 -67.28 -13.06
C HIS A 30 -5.11 -66.62 -12.98
N ARG A 31 -5.65 -66.42 -11.77
CA ARG A 31 -6.88 -65.66 -11.56
C ARG A 31 -6.53 -64.19 -11.72
N GLU A 32 -6.80 -63.68 -12.91
CA GLU A 32 -7.04 -62.27 -13.14
C GLU A 32 -8.18 -61.77 -12.22
N SER A 33 -7.88 -61.46 -10.96
CA SER A 33 -8.78 -60.70 -10.08
C SER A 33 -8.38 -59.22 -10.00
N GLY A 34 -7.52 -58.76 -10.92
CA GLY A 34 -6.95 -57.40 -10.94
C GLY A 34 -7.88 -56.31 -11.51
N GLY A 35 -9.15 -56.61 -11.78
CA GLY A 35 -10.07 -55.68 -12.47
C GLY A 35 -10.91 -54.76 -11.59
N LYS A 36 -11.05 -55.06 -10.28
CA LYS A 36 -11.95 -54.28 -9.39
C LYS A 36 -11.23 -53.17 -8.61
N PHE A 37 -10.01 -53.41 -8.12
CA PHE A 37 -9.22 -52.37 -7.42
C PHE A 37 -8.79 -51.22 -8.34
N ARG A 38 -8.45 -51.51 -9.61
CA ARG A 38 -8.16 -50.46 -10.61
C ARG A 38 -9.34 -49.52 -10.87
N LYS A 39 -10.59 -50.04 -10.82
CA LYS A 39 -11.80 -49.22 -11.00
C LYS A 39 -12.06 -48.31 -9.79
N ILE A 40 -11.84 -48.80 -8.57
CA ILE A 40 -12.01 -48.02 -7.33
C ILE A 40 -10.94 -46.92 -7.23
N PHE A 41 -9.67 -47.24 -7.53
CA PHE A 41 -8.60 -46.24 -7.58
C PHE A 41 -8.83 -45.19 -8.68
N GLY A 42 -9.39 -45.57 -9.83
CA GLY A 42 -9.76 -44.62 -10.89
C GLY A 42 -10.84 -43.63 -10.44
N ILE A 43 -11.86 -44.10 -9.72
CA ILE A 43 -12.92 -43.23 -9.17
C ILE A 43 -12.36 -42.31 -8.08
N ALA A 44 -11.56 -42.85 -7.15
CA ALA A 44 -10.93 -42.05 -6.09
C ALA A 44 -9.99 -40.98 -6.67
N ALA A 45 -9.16 -41.33 -7.66
CA ALA A 45 -8.30 -40.37 -8.35
C ALA A 45 -9.13 -39.31 -9.11
N GLY A 46 -10.24 -39.69 -9.72
CA GLY A 46 -11.17 -38.77 -10.36
C GLY A 46 -11.78 -37.76 -9.38
N ILE A 47 -12.22 -38.22 -8.21
CA ILE A 47 -12.76 -37.35 -7.15
C ILE A 47 -11.67 -36.38 -6.65
N ILE A 48 -10.45 -36.87 -6.39
CA ILE A 48 -9.33 -36.02 -5.98
C ILE A 48 -9.01 -34.98 -7.05
N ALA A 49 -8.99 -35.37 -8.33
CA ALA A 49 -8.76 -34.44 -9.44
C ALA A 49 -9.83 -33.35 -9.50
N ILE A 50 -11.10 -33.68 -9.29
CA ILE A 50 -12.20 -32.72 -9.23
C ILE A 50 -12.04 -31.76 -8.04
N ILE A 51 -11.68 -32.27 -6.85
CA ILE A 51 -11.43 -31.44 -5.67
C ILE A 51 -10.28 -30.46 -5.93
N VAL A 52 -9.17 -30.94 -6.50
CA VAL A 52 -8.01 -30.10 -6.85
C VAL A 52 -8.41 -29.02 -7.86
N LEU A 53 -9.15 -29.38 -8.91
CA LEU A 53 -9.68 -28.42 -9.88
C LEU A 53 -10.59 -27.37 -9.22
N ALA A 54 -11.48 -27.78 -8.32
CA ALA A 54 -12.35 -26.86 -7.60
C ALA A 54 -11.56 -25.90 -6.69
N VAL A 55 -10.52 -26.39 -6.01
CA VAL A 55 -9.63 -25.55 -5.19
C VAL A 55 -8.86 -24.55 -6.05
N LEU A 56 -8.33 -24.99 -7.20
CA LEU A 56 -7.63 -24.10 -8.14
C LEU A 56 -8.56 -23.04 -8.73
N ALA A 57 -9.76 -23.43 -9.15
CA ALA A 57 -10.76 -22.51 -9.68
C ALA A 57 -11.23 -21.51 -8.62
N GLY A 58 -11.55 -21.99 -7.41
CA GLY A 58 -11.93 -21.15 -6.28
C GLY A 58 -10.83 -20.18 -5.88
N GLY A 59 -9.58 -20.65 -5.83
CA GLY A 59 -8.41 -19.82 -5.56
C GLY A 59 -8.20 -18.74 -6.63
N PHE A 60 -8.38 -19.08 -7.91
CA PHE A 60 -8.29 -18.11 -9.01
C PHE A 60 -9.38 -17.04 -8.94
N ILE A 61 -10.63 -17.43 -8.70
CA ILE A 61 -11.76 -16.49 -8.55
C ILE A 61 -11.51 -15.57 -7.33
N TYR A 62 -11.07 -16.14 -6.21
CA TYR A 62 -10.73 -15.37 -5.02
C TYR A 62 -9.60 -14.37 -5.27
N TRP A 63 -8.56 -14.77 -6.02
CA TRP A 63 -7.48 -13.89 -6.43
C TRP A 63 -7.94 -12.74 -7.32
N GLN A 64 -8.85 -13.01 -8.27
CA GLN A 64 -9.45 -11.95 -9.10
C GLN A 64 -10.28 -10.97 -8.26
N TYR A 65 -11.06 -11.47 -7.30
CA TYR A 65 -11.81 -10.63 -6.39
C TYR A 65 -10.89 -9.78 -5.50
N LEU A 66 -9.78 -10.34 -5.00
CA LEU A 66 -8.81 -9.58 -4.22
C LEU A 66 -8.24 -8.39 -5.00
N LYS A 67 -7.97 -8.55 -6.30
CA LYS A 67 -7.47 -7.45 -7.15
C LYS A 67 -8.41 -6.25 -7.22
N THR A 68 -9.72 -6.46 -7.10
CA THR A 68 -10.72 -5.39 -7.13
C THR A 68 -10.86 -4.67 -5.78
N THR A 69 -10.10 -5.06 -4.76
CA THR A 69 -10.20 -4.47 -3.42
C THR A 69 -9.23 -3.28 -3.24
N PRO A 70 -9.61 -2.29 -2.40
CA PRO A 70 -8.70 -1.19 -2.07
C PRO A 70 -7.48 -1.66 -1.28
N GLN A 71 -7.62 -2.73 -0.49
CA GLN A 71 -6.50 -3.30 0.28
C GLN A 71 -5.37 -3.79 -0.62
N TYR A 72 -5.72 -4.43 -1.74
CA TYR A 72 -4.75 -4.92 -2.71
C TYR A 72 -3.98 -3.77 -3.37
N SER A 73 -4.69 -2.69 -3.75
CA SER A 73 -4.06 -1.54 -4.38
C SER A 73 -3.13 -0.78 -3.42
N LEU A 74 -3.49 -0.68 -2.14
CA LEU A 74 -2.58 -0.16 -1.11
C LEU A 74 -1.35 -1.04 -0.89
N ALA A 75 -1.54 -2.36 -0.85
CA ALA A 75 -0.42 -3.28 -0.72
C ALA A 75 0.54 -3.18 -1.92
N LEU A 76 0.00 -3.01 -3.14
CA LEU A 76 0.80 -2.73 -4.32
C LEU A 76 1.52 -1.39 -4.22
N LEU A 77 0.87 -0.35 -3.71
CA LEU A 77 1.50 0.96 -3.53
C LEU A 77 2.68 0.90 -2.56
N VAL A 78 2.52 0.15 -1.46
CA VAL A 78 3.61 -0.12 -0.50
C VAL A 78 4.76 -0.89 -1.19
N ASP A 79 4.44 -1.94 -1.95
CA ASP A 79 5.45 -2.74 -2.64
C ASP A 79 6.18 -1.93 -3.72
N ALA A 80 5.47 -1.11 -4.48
CA ALA A 80 6.02 -0.20 -5.49
C ALA A 80 6.91 0.87 -4.85
N SER A 81 6.46 1.48 -3.74
CA SER A 81 7.24 2.44 -2.97
C SER A 81 8.56 1.85 -2.44
N ARG A 82 8.53 0.57 -2.05
CA ARG A 82 9.73 -0.16 -1.61
C ARG A 82 10.70 -0.43 -2.76
N ARG A 83 10.20 -0.75 -3.94
CA ARG A 83 11.01 -1.05 -5.14
C ARG A 83 11.44 0.20 -5.90
N GLU A 84 11.02 1.38 -5.45
CA GLU A 84 11.22 2.66 -6.16
C GLU A 84 10.65 2.60 -7.59
N ASP A 85 9.57 1.84 -7.78
CA ASP A 85 8.90 1.65 -9.05
C ASP A 85 7.94 2.82 -9.29
N GLN A 86 8.48 3.91 -9.83
CA GLN A 86 7.74 5.14 -10.07
C GLN A 86 6.58 4.92 -11.05
N GLU A 87 6.74 4.05 -12.05
CA GLU A 87 5.69 3.77 -13.03
C GLU A 87 4.48 3.11 -12.35
N MET A 88 4.71 2.13 -11.46
CA MET A 88 3.63 1.52 -10.70
C MET A 88 3.00 2.50 -9.71
N ILE A 89 3.78 3.38 -9.07
CA ILE A 89 3.23 4.43 -8.19
C ILE A 89 2.31 5.36 -8.98
N ASP A 90 2.73 5.81 -10.16
CA ASP A 90 1.94 6.70 -11.02
C ASP A 90 0.64 6.03 -11.50
N GLN A 91 0.63 4.70 -11.66
CA GLN A 91 -0.59 3.94 -11.95
C GLN A 91 -1.55 3.83 -10.76
N LEU A 92 -1.03 3.88 -9.53
CA LEU A 92 -1.79 3.69 -8.28
C LEU A 92 -2.14 5.01 -7.59
N VAL A 93 -1.54 6.12 -8.02
CA VAL A 93 -1.74 7.45 -7.44
C VAL A 93 -2.16 8.40 -8.56
N ASP A 94 -3.41 8.85 -8.51
CA ASP A 94 -3.86 9.94 -9.38
C ASP A 94 -3.29 11.23 -8.81
N THR A 95 -2.06 11.54 -9.22
CA THR A 95 -1.25 12.61 -8.63
C THR A 95 -1.93 13.96 -8.75
N ASP A 96 -2.59 14.22 -9.89
CA ASP A 96 -3.24 15.50 -10.11
C ASP A 96 -4.46 15.65 -9.18
N SER A 97 -5.27 14.58 -9.04
CA SER A 97 -6.38 14.56 -8.08
C SER A 97 -5.90 14.63 -6.63
N ALA A 98 -4.83 13.92 -6.29
CA ALA A 98 -4.21 13.91 -4.96
C ALA A 98 -3.73 15.30 -4.55
N VAL A 99 -3.09 16.01 -5.47
CA VAL A 99 -2.65 17.39 -5.28
C VAL A 99 -3.86 18.33 -5.13
N ASP A 100 -4.88 18.18 -5.96
CA ASP A 100 -6.07 19.03 -5.92
C ASP A 100 -6.82 18.91 -4.59
N ASN A 101 -6.91 17.70 -4.03
CA ASN A 101 -7.45 17.46 -2.70
C ASN A 101 -6.53 17.94 -1.56
N PHE A 102 -5.26 18.14 -1.83
CA PHE A 102 -4.27 18.56 -0.84
C PHE A 102 -4.09 20.09 -0.75
N VAL A 103 -4.27 20.81 -1.86
CA VAL A 103 -4.19 22.28 -1.92
C VAL A 103 -5.04 22.99 -0.86
N PRO A 104 -6.31 22.60 -0.61
CA PRO A 104 -7.11 23.21 0.45
C PRO A 104 -6.43 23.10 1.82
N GLN A 105 -5.85 21.94 2.16
CA GLN A 105 -5.17 21.73 3.44
C GLN A 105 -3.92 22.63 3.59
N ILE A 106 -3.13 22.78 2.52
CA ILE A 106 -1.99 23.70 2.51
C ILE A 106 -2.48 25.13 2.73
N THR A 107 -3.57 25.52 2.04
CA THR A 107 -4.13 26.86 2.12
C THR A 107 -4.64 27.16 3.52
N ASP A 108 -5.38 26.23 4.13
CA ASP A 108 -5.87 26.34 5.50
C ASP A 108 -4.72 26.48 6.50
N LYS A 109 -3.64 25.70 6.33
CA LYS A 109 -2.44 25.82 7.18
C LYS A 109 -1.68 27.11 6.94
N ALA A 110 -1.61 27.61 5.71
CA ALA A 110 -1.03 28.93 5.44
C ALA A 110 -1.84 30.05 6.11
N ILE A 111 -3.18 29.97 6.08
CA ILE A 111 -4.06 30.90 6.79
C ILE A 111 -3.85 30.80 8.30
N GLU A 112 -3.72 29.59 8.85
CA GLU A 112 -3.45 29.36 10.28
C GLU A 112 -2.11 29.99 10.72
N LEU A 113 -1.07 29.84 9.89
CA LEU A 113 0.28 30.31 10.18
C LEU A 113 0.46 31.81 9.97
N TYR A 114 -0.05 32.35 8.86
CA TYR A 114 0.21 33.72 8.40
C TYR A 114 -1.00 34.65 8.49
N GLY A 115 -2.21 34.10 8.61
CA GLY A 115 -3.46 34.85 8.72
C GLY A 115 -3.91 35.12 10.15
N ARG A 116 -3.11 34.75 11.16
CA ARG A 116 -3.45 34.98 12.57
C ARG A 116 -3.65 36.48 12.83
N GLY A 117 -4.88 36.87 13.16
CA GLY A 117 -5.26 38.26 13.40
C GLY A 117 -5.90 38.97 12.19
N LEU A 118 -6.02 38.31 11.04
CA LEU A 118 -6.74 38.85 9.88
C LEU A 118 -8.24 38.55 9.97
N ALA A 119 -9.07 39.49 9.52
CA ALA A 119 -10.51 39.27 9.44
C ALA A 119 -10.85 38.21 8.37
N PRO A 120 -11.93 37.41 8.54
CA PRO A 120 -12.34 36.38 7.57
C PRO A 120 -12.56 36.91 6.14
N SER A 121 -12.97 38.17 6.00
CA SER A 121 -13.11 38.85 4.71
C SER A 121 -11.78 39.03 3.98
N VAL A 122 -10.71 39.37 4.71
CA VAL A 122 -9.36 39.54 4.19
C VAL A 122 -8.78 38.19 3.77
N ILE A 123 -9.01 37.14 4.57
CA ILE A 123 -8.61 35.76 4.21
C ILE A 123 -9.24 35.35 2.88
N LYS A 124 -10.55 35.59 2.69
CA LYS A 124 -11.24 35.28 1.44
C LYS A 124 -10.69 36.06 0.24
N GLN A 125 -10.28 37.31 0.43
CA GLN A 125 -9.63 38.10 -0.62
C GLN A 125 -8.26 37.54 -0.97
N ILE A 126 -7.45 37.18 0.03
CA ILE A 126 -6.14 36.53 -0.17
C ILE A 126 -6.30 35.23 -0.94
N SER A 127 -7.29 34.39 -0.62
CA SER A 127 -7.56 33.15 -1.36
C SER A 127 -7.84 33.41 -2.85
N ARG A 128 -8.57 34.49 -3.20
CA ARG A 128 -8.79 34.85 -4.61
C ARG A 128 -7.50 35.27 -5.30
N ILE A 129 -6.65 36.03 -4.60
CA ILE A 129 -5.34 36.49 -5.09
C ILE A 129 -4.35 35.33 -5.21
N ALA A 130 -4.51 34.26 -4.42
CA ALA A 130 -3.65 33.09 -4.44
C ALA A 130 -3.87 32.18 -5.67
N THR A 131 -4.99 32.34 -6.39
CA THR A 131 -5.35 31.51 -7.56
C THR A 131 -4.22 31.35 -8.59
N PRO A 132 -3.51 32.42 -9.02
CA PRO A 132 -2.41 32.30 -9.98
C PRO A 132 -1.19 31.54 -9.44
N PHE A 133 -1.05 31.39 -8.12
CA PHE A 133 0.02 30.64 -7.48
C PHE A 133 -0.31 29.15 -7.32
N LEU A 134 -1.57 28.76 -7.50
CA LEU A 134 -1.99 27.35 -7.42
C LEU A 134 -1.13 26.41 -8.26
N PRO A 135 -0.77 26.71 -9.53
CA PRO A 135 0.10 25.83 -10.30
C PRO A 135 1.46 25.55 -9.63
N VAL A 136 2.04 26.55 -8.96
CA VAL A 136 3.30 26.40 -8.22
C VAL A 136 3.10 25.52 -6.99
N VAL A 137 2.02 25.74 -6.23
CA VAL A 137 1.66 24.89 -5.08
C VAL A 137 1.46 23.44 -5.53
N LYS A 138 0.75 23.24 -6.64
CA LYS A 138 0.51 21.92 -7.22
C LYS A 138 1.81 21.22 -7.61
N GLN A 139 2.71 21.92 -8.29
CA GLN A 139 4.03 21.37 -8.66
C GLN A 139 4.86 20.98 -7.43
N ARG A 140 4.85 21.79 -6.37
CA ARG A 140 5.55 21.48 -5.12
C ARG A 140 4.95 20.28 -4.41
N ALA A 141 3.62 20.21 -4.30
CA ALA A 141 2.93 19.07 -3.72
C ALA A 141 3.23 17.79 -4.52
N LYS A 142 3.21 17.87 -5.86
CA LYS A 142 3.58 16.77 -6.77
C LYS A 142 5.01 16.28 -6.55
N ALA A 143 5.95 17.18 -6.31
CA ALA A 143 7.35 16.82 -6.07
C ALA A 143 7.58 16.16 -4.69
N GLU A 144 6.81 16.54 -3.67
CA GLU A 144 6.94 16.00 -2.31
C GLU A 144 6.18 14.66 -2.13
N LEU A 145 5.14 14.44 -2.95
CA LEU A 145 4.24 13.28 -2.89
C LEU A 145 4.94 11.92 -2.86
N PRO A 146 5.86 11.59 -3.80
CA PRO A 146 6.57 10.31 -3.77
C PRO A 146 7.39 10.12 -2.49
N GLY A 147 8.05 11.17 -2.00
CA GLY A 147 8.82 11.14 -0.75
C GLY A 147 7.95 10.82 0.47
N LEU A 148 6.75 11.37 0.50
CA LEU A 148 5.77 11.10 1.56
C LEU A 148 5.24 9.68 1.53
N LEU A 149 4.89 9.19 0.35
CA LEU A 149 4.47 7.80 0.19
C LEU A 149 5.57 6.88 0.69
N LYS A 150 6.84 7.12 0.35
CA LYS A 150 7.98 6.38 0.88
C LYS A 150 8.09 6.47 2.40
N GLU A 151 7.98 7.68 2.97
CA GLU A 151 8.05 7.89 4.42
C GLU A 151 6.96 7.12 5.18
N LYS A 152 5.72 7.19 4.68
CA LYS A 152 4.55 6.50 5.29
C LYS A 152 4.61 4.99 5.09
N THR A 153 5.10 4.53 3.94
CA THR A 153 5.19 3.11 3.61
C THR A 153 6.37 2.40 4.26
N LYS A 154 7.43 3.13 4.68
CA LYS A 154 8.64 2.57 5.32
C LYS A 154 8.36 1.63 6.50
N LYS A 155 7.29 1.88 7.26
CA LYS A 155 6.90 1.00 8.38
C LYS A 155 6.39 -0.36 7.95
N PHE A 156 5.78 -0.41 6.76
CA PHE A 156 5.21 -1.60 6.17
C PHE A 156 6.25 -2.38 5.34
N GLU A 157 7.46 -1.85 5.19
CA GLU A 157 8.55 -2.44 4.39
C GLU A 157 8.93 -3.86 4.84
N LYS A 158 8.86 -4.12 6.15
CA LYS A 158 9.17 -5.43 6.75
C LYS A 158 8.02 -6.42 6.68
N ILE A 159 6.82 -5.99 6.30
CA ILE A 159 5.64 -6.84 6.27
C ILE A 159 5.52 -7.47 4.87
N PRO A 160 5.44 -8.80 4.75
CA PRO A 160 5.32 -9.44 3.45
C PRO A 160 3.98 -9.09 2.80
N PHE A 161 3.97 -8.99 1.46
CA PHE A 161 2.80 -8.56 0.68
C PHE A 161 1.48 -9.28 1.03
N PRO A 162 1.44 -10.63 1.15
CA PRO A 162 0.20 -11.32 1.53
C PRO A 162 -0.33 -10.90 2.91
N ALA A 163 0.57 -10.60 3.86
CA ALA A 163 0.19 -10.13 5.18
C ALA A 163 -0.35 -8.69 5.15
N LEU A 164 0.13 -7.83 4.24
CA LEU A 164 -0.47 -6.51 4.01
C LEU A 164 -1.90 -6.63 3.48
N VAL A 165 -2.11 -7.46 2.45
CA VAL A 165 -3.44 -7.62 1.83
C VAL A 165 -4.46 -8.19 2.82
N LEU A 166 -4.11 -9.28 3.51
CA LEU A 166 -5.01 -9.97 4.44
C LEU A 166 -5.13 -9.24 5.78
N GLY A 167 -4.09 -8.54 6.21
CA GLY A 167 -3.98 -7.87 7.50
C GLY A 167 -4.41 -6.41 7.50
N ALA A 168 -4.60 -5.76 6.34
CA ALA A 168 -4.88 -4.33 6.25
C ALA A 168 -6.05 -3.89 7.14
N LYS A 169 -7.14 -4.68 7.20
CA LYS A 169 -8.33 -4.38 8.02
C LYS A 169 -8.06 -4.33 9.54
N ARG A 170 -6.95 -4.91 10.02
CA ARG A 170 -6.58 -4.87 11.44
C ARG A 170 -5.91 -3.56 11.84
N TYR A 171 -5.32 -2.84 10.89
CA TYR A 171 -4.56 -1.61 11.13
C TYR A 171 -5.21 -0.37 10.49
N LEU A 172 -6.07 -0.59 9.51
CA LEU A 172 -6.72 0.44 8.72
C LEU A 172 -8.24 0.24 8.76
N LYS A 173 -8.95 1.34 8.99
CA LYS A 173 -10.39 1.44 8.85
C LYS A 173 -10.70 1.87 7.43
N PHE A 174 -11.53 1.09 6.74
CA PHE A 174 -12.02 1.39 5.39
C PHE A 174 -13.47 1.84 5.50
N VAL A 175 -13.75 3.07 5.07
CA VAL A 175 -15.11 3.61 4.98
C VAL A 175 -15.40 3.83 3.50
N GLN A 176 -16.29 3.02 2.93
CA GLN A 176 -16.65 3.08 1.52
C GLN A 176 -17.90 3.93 1.33
N GLU A 177 -17.81 4.91 0.43
CA GLU A 177 -18.89 5.81 0.03
C GLU A 177 -18.99 5.77 -1.50
N GLY A 178 -19.82 4.87 -2.01
CA GLY A 178 -19.96 4.64 -3.45
C GLY A 178 -18.65 4.17 -4.10
N ASN A 179 -18.11 5.00 -4.98
CA ASN A 179 -16.87 4.74 -5.73
C ASN A 179 -15.59 5.22 -5.01
N THR A 180 -15.75 5.80 -3.82
CA THR A 180 -14.67 6.38 -3.02
C THR A 180 -14.52 5.59 -1.73
N VAL A 181 -13.29 5.42 -1.28
CA VAL A 181 -12.95 4.75 -0.02
C VAL A 181 -12.00 5.64 0.77
N THR A 182 -12.43 6.01 1.97
CA THR A 182 -11.56 6.66 2.95
C THR A 182 -10.89 5.59 3.80
N VAL A 183 -9.56 5.64 3.83
CA VAL A 183 -8.69 4.72 4.54
C VAL A 183 -8.05 5.49 5.69
N SER A 184 -8.44 5.18 6.91
CA SER A 184 -7.92 5.82 8.12
C SER A 184 -7.08 4.83 8.92
N SER A 185 -5.95 5.27 9.46
CA SER A 185 -5.22 4.49 10.46
C SER A 185 -6.03 4.39 11.75
N ILE A 186 -6.03 3.22 12.37
CA ILE A 186 -6.63 3.00 13.69
C ILE A 186 -5.73 3.59 14.79
N ASP A 187 -4.43 3.76 14.52
CA ASP A 187 -3.45 4.29 15.47
C ASP A 187 -3.60 5.82 15.62
N PRO A 188 -4.02 6.33 16.79
CA PRO A 188 -4.24 7.75 17.00
C PRO A 188 -2.94 8.56 17.03
N ASP A 189 -1.80 7.94 17.33
CA ASP A 189 -0.52 8.65 17.38
C ASP A 189 -0.04 9.05 15.99
N ARG A 190 -0.57 8.41 14.94
CA ARG A 190 -0.17 8.60 13.54
C ARG A 190 -1.36 8.49 12.61
N PRO A 191 -2.25 9.49 12.59
CA PRO A 191 -3.35 9.51 11.65
C PRO A 191 -2.79 9.49 10.23
N VAL A 192 -3.17 8.46 9.49
CA VAL A 192 -3.02 8.40 8.04
C VAL A 192 -4.44 8.35 7.52
N ASN A 193 -4.87 9.41 6.84
CA ASN A 193 -6.14 9.40 6.12
C ASN A 193 -5.82 9.50 4.63
N LEU A 194 -6.21 8.49 3.88
CA LEU A 194 -6.04 8.41 2.45
C LEU A 194 -7.43 8.28 1.83
N THR A 195 -7.66 8.99 0.75
CA THR A 195 -8.88 8.85 -0.05
C THR A 195 -8.50 8.13 -1.32
N MET A 196 -9.19 7.03 -1.59
CA MET A 196 -9.04 6.23 -2.80
C MET A 196 -10.31 6.30 -3.63
N GLU A 197 -10.17 6.27 -4.93
CA GLU A 197 -11.30 6.21 -5.87
C GLU A 197 -11.07 5.07 -6.85
N TYR A 198 -12.12 4.34 -7.19
CA TYR A 198 -12.03 3.26 -8.17
C TYR A 198 -12.12 3.82 -9.59
N LYS A 199 -10.98 3.87 -10.29
CA LYS A 199 -10.83 4.49 -11.61
C LYS A 199 -9.96 3.61 -12.50
N ASP A 200 -10.33 3.46 -13.77
CA ASP A 200 -9.63 2.62 -14.75
C ASP A 200 -9.45 1.16 -14.30
N GLY A 201 -10.43 0.61 -13.59
CA GLY A 201 -10.41 -0.78 -13.11
C GLY A 201 -9.48 -1.04 -11.91
N LYS A 202 -8.95 0.00 -11.26
CA LYS A 202 -8.10 -0.10 -10.07
C LYS A 202 -8.48 0.95 -9.03
N TRP A 203 -8.18 0.70 -7.75
CA TRP A 203 -8.29 1.73 -6.73
C TRP A 203 -7.05 2.61 -6.78
N LYS A 204 -7.25 3.90 -7.04
CA LYS A 204 -6.18 4.90 -7.08
C LYS A 204 -6.28 5.81 -5.89
N VAL A 205 -5.13 6.18 -5.31
CA VAL A 205 -5.09 7.23 -4.28
C VAL A 205 -5.34 8.56 -4.96
N VAL A 206 -6.45 9.21 -4.58
CA VAL A 206 -6.88 10.52 -5.11
C VAL A 206 -6.76 11.62 -4.07
N GLY A 207 -6.38 11.30 -2.84
CA GLY A 207 -6.25 12.29 -1.79
C GLY A 207 -5.54 11.71 -0.57
N PHE A 208 -4.92 12.59 0.20
CA PHE A 208 -4.30 12.27 1.48
C PHE A 208 -4.47 13.45 2.42
N THR A 209 -4.63 13.18 3.71
CA THR A 209 -4.68 14.19 4.75
C THR A 209 -3.44 14.08 5.60
N ASP A 210 -2.60 15.11 5.59
CA ASP A 210 -1.41 15.19 6.42
C ASP A 210 -1.17 16.63 6.85
N GLU A 211 -1.57 16.95 8.08
CA GLU A 211 -1.41 18.29 8.64
C GLU A 211 0.06 18.73 8.76
N LYS A 212 0.97 17.80 9.06
CA LYS A 212 2.40 18.12 9.27
C LYS A 212 3.04 18.51 7.96
N LEU A 213 2.72 17.78 6.90
CA LEU A 213 3.18 18.11 5.56
C LEU A 213 2.51 19.39 5.04
N ALA A 214 1.19 19.54 5.20
CA ALA A 214 0.48 20.72 4.75
C ALA A 214 1.11 21.97 5.36
N ARG A 215 1.43 21.90 6.66
CA ARG A 215 2.20 22.91 7.39
C ARG A 215 3.60 23.13 6.80
N ARG A 216 4.40 22.08 6.58
CA ARG A 216 5.76 22.19 6.02
C ARG A 216 5.76 22.86 4.65
N ILE A 217 4.82 22.49 3.78
CA ILE A 217 4.68 23.07 2.43
C ILE A 217 4.22 24.53 2.55
N ALA A 218 3.23 24.81 3.40
CA ALA A 218 2.78 26.18 3.68
C ALA A 218 3.93 27.07 4.20
N GLU A 219 4.75 26.58 5.11
CA GLU A 219 5.93 27.29 5.65
C GLU A 219 6.95 27.59 4.55
N LYS A 220 7.30 26.60 3.72
CA LYS A 220 8.22 26.80 2.57
C LYS A 220 7.69 27.85 1.60
N ILE A 221 6.42 27.76 1.22
CA ILE A 221 5.78 28.72 0.29
C ILE A 221 5.78 30.12 0.92
N GLY A 222 5.38 30.24 2.18
CA GLY A 222 5.35 31.53 2.88
C GLY A 222 6.74 32.17 2.99
N GLN A 223 7.77 31.38 3.28
CA GLN A 223 9.17 31.84 3.32
C GLN A 223 9.66 32.30 1.94
N GLU A 224 9.36 31.57 0.86
CA GLU A 224 9.70 31.96 -0.51
C GLU A 224 9.01 33.28 -0.89
N MET A 225 7.74 33.45 -0.53
CA MET A 225 6.98 34.68 -0.77
C MET A 225 7.56 35.88 0.00
N ILE A 226 7.93 35.70 1.28
CA ILE A 226 8.58 36.75 2.08
C ILE A 226 9.95 37.10 1.51
N ALA A 227 10.74 36.12 1.08
CA ALA A 227 12.05 36.35 0.46
C ALA A 227 11.93 37.12 -0.86
N LEU A 228 10.96 36.77 -1.70
CA LEU A 228 10.65 37.50 -2.94
C LEU A 228 10.22 38.94 -2.66
N ALA A 229 9.38 39.15 -1.65
CA ALA A 229 8.95 40.47 -1.22
C ALA A 229 10.15 41.32 -0.74
N LYS A 230 11.01 40.74 0.11
CA LYS A 230 12.21 41.41 0.64
C LYS A 230 13.21 41.79 -0.46
N ASN A 231 13.39 40.92 -1.46
CA ASN A 231 14.36 41.12 -2.54
C ASN A 231 13.87 42.07 -3.64
N LYS A 232 12.56 42.21 -3.85
CA LYS A 232 12.00 43.11 -4.89
C LYS A 232 11.87 44.58 -4.44
N GLY A 233 12.15 44.89 -3.16
CA GLY A 233 12.13 46.25 -2.64
C GLY A 233 10.72 46.81 -2.41
N LYS A 234 10.61 47.79 -1.50
CA LYS A 234 9.33 48.31 -0.97
C LYS A 234 8.34 48.74 -2.06
N ASN A 235 8.86 49.32 -3.15
CA ASN A 235 8.06 49.82 -4.26
C ASN A 235 7.27 48.71 -4.99
N THR A 236 7.81 47.49 -5.10
CA THR A 236 7.13 46.39 -5.81
C THR A 236 6.05 45.73 -4.96
N ILE A 237 6.20 45.73 -3.63
CA ILE A 237 5.17 45.24 -2.70
C ILE A 237 3.98 46.21 -2.68
N ASP A 238 4.25 47.52 -2.67
CA ASP A 238 3.19 48.53 -2.73
C ASP A 238 2.51 48.57 -4.10
N ASP A 239 3.23 48.32 -5.21
CA ASP A 239 2.63 48.17 -6.53
C ASP A 239 1.80 46.89 -6.67
N LEU A 240 2.24 45.77 -6.07
CA LEU A 240 1.43 44.55 -5.96
C LEU A 240 0.19 44.81 -5.10
N GLY A 241 0.35 45.51 -3.96
CA GLY A 241 -0.74 45.95 -3.09
C GLY A 241 -1.77 46.78 -3.85
N LYS A 242 -1.31 47.75 -4.66
CA LYS A 242 -2.19 48.56 -5.51
C LYS A 242 -2.89 47.73 -6.59
N GLN A 243 -2.21 46.77 -7.22
CA GLN A 243 -2.83 45.87 -8.21
C GLN A 243 -3.86 44.92 -7.60
N ILE A 244 -3.67 44.48 -6.36
CA ILE A 244 -4.59 43.56 -5.67
C ILE A 244 -5.62 44.28 -4.78
N GLY A 245 -5.68 45.61 -4.84
CA GLY A 245 -6.67 46.42 -4.11
C GLY A 245 -6.41 46.57 -2.62
N ILE A 246 -5.20 46.29 -2.15
CA ILE A 246 -4.76 46.46 -0.77
C ILE A 246 -3.70 47.58 -0.73
N PRO A 247 -4.11 48.86 -0.60
CA PRO A 247 -3.17 49.96 -0.49
C PRO A 247 -2.30 49.82 0.78
N ASN A 248 -1.02 50.20 0.68
CA ASN A 248 -0.03 50.18 1.76
C ASN A 248 0.30 48.77 2.30
N LEU A 249 0.24 47.74 1.44
CA LEU A 249 0.65 46.39 1.79
C LEU A 249 2.08 46.35 2.37
N GLY A 250 2.99 47.22 1.89
CA GLY A 250 4.36 47.34 2.40
C GLY A 250 4.46 47.83 3.84
N ASP A 251 3.45 48.56 4.35
CA ASP A 251 3.41 49.00 5.75
C ASP A 251 2.74 47.97 6.66
N ILE A 252 1.86 47.12 6.11
CA ILE A 252 1.23 46.00 6.84
C ILE A 252 2.21 44.83 7.04
N ILE A 253 3.09 44.59 6.06
CA ILE A 253 4.09 43.51 6.10
C ILE A 253 5.32 43.87 6.94
N LYS A 254 5.47 45.13 7.38
CA LYS A 254 6.42 45.50 8.44
C LYS A 254 5.94 44.93 9.78
N ILE A 255 6.09 43.63 9.94
CA ILE A 255 6.12 43.00 11.26
C ILE A 255 7.46 43.41 11.89
N PRO A 256 7.47 43.95 13.12
CA PRO A 256 8.68 44.37 13.82
C PRO A 256 9.70 43.24 13.99
#